data_AF-A0A7X5DGB0-F1
#
_entry.id   AF-A0A7X5DGB0-F1
#
_cell.length_a   1.000
_cell.length_b   1.000
_cell.length_c   1.000
_cell.angle_alpha   90.00
_cell.angle_beta   90.00
_cell.angle_gamma   90.00
#
_symmetry.space_group_name_H-M   'P 1'
#
loop_
_entity.id
_entity.type
_entity.pdbx_description
1 polymer ?
#
loop_
_entity_poly.entity_id
_entity_poly.type
_entity_poly.pdbx_seq_one_letter_code
_entity_poly.pdbx_strand_id
1 'polypeptide(L)'
;MRRVLSLEIRKAFCGRWFAIAVAIALVLAGLAAVESINQFEVIGFNTANTDAYPYYSSWSCYAAWLGVGAWGRAGFYYLFFYGMVFIAPFAYSWSSVTEMRSGYYCQEITRCPRWQYYFSKLIASFCASAAVAAIALLSNMIFVACYFPAFMPNAYDSLYTGMTYSEVFADVFYSNP
;
A
#
# COMPACT_ATOMS: atom_id res chain seq x y z
N MET A 1 -19.35 22.87 -8.49
CA MET A 1 -18.61 21.82 -7.73
C MET A 1 -19.03 20.39 -8.07
N ARG A 2 -20.22 19.89 -7.69
CA ARG A 2 -20.56 18.44 -7.82
C ARG A 2 -20.32 17.83 -9.21
N ARG A 3 -20.75 18.49 -10.29
CA ARG A 3 -20.54 17.99 -11.67
C ARG A 3 -19.06 17.90 -12.05
N VAL A 4 -18.27 18.95 -11.76
CA VAL A 4 -16.82 18.98 -12.03
C VAL A 4 -16.10 17.88 -11.25
N LEU A 5 -16.42 17.73 -9.96
CA LEU A 5 -15.84 16.70 -9.11
C LEU A 5 -16.18 15.29 -9.59
N SER A 6 -17.43 15.02 -9.97
CA SER A 6 -17.82 13.71 -10.52
C SER A 6 -17.11 13.38 -11.83
N LEU A 7 -16.84 14.40 -12.67
CA LEU A 7 -16.10 14.21 -13.91
C LEU A 7 -14.63 13.90 -13.64
N GLU A 8 -13.98 14.64 -12.73
CA GLU A 8 -12.58 14.42 -12.38
C GLU A 8 -12.36 13.06 -11.69
N ILE A 9 -13.25 12.64 -10.80
CA ILE A 9 -13.20 11.29 -10.20
C ILE A 9 -13.34 10.23 -11.29
N ARG A 10 -14.31 10.36 -12.20
CA ARG A 10 -14.49 9.38 -13.28
C ARG A 10 -13.26 9.30 -14.18
N LYS A 11 -12.64 10.43 -14.53
CA LYS A 11 -11.38 10.46 -15.29
C LYS A 11 -10.25 9.78 -14.52
N ALA A 12 -10.18 10.01 -13.20
CA ALA A 12 -9.13 9.45 -12.36
C ALA A 12 -9.23 7.92 -12.27
N PHE A 13 -10.42 7.36 -12.08
CA PHE A 13 -10.62 5.90 -11.95
C PHE A 13 -10.70 5.15 -13.29
N CYS A 14 -11.21 5.77 -14.35
CA CYS A 14 -11.32 5.13 -15.67
C CYS A 14 -10.10 5.43 -16.58
N GLY A 15 -9.07 6.10 -16.07
CA GLY A 15 -7.87 6.41 -16.83
C GLY A 15 -6.99 5.19 -17.09
N ARG A 16 -6.37 5.11 -18.28
CA ARG A 16 -5.38 4.06 -18.59
C ARG A 16 -4.20 4.07 -17.62
N TRP A 17 -3.81 5.26 -17.16
CA TRP A 17 -2.73 5.45 -16.17
C TRP A 17 -3.07 4.90 -14.79
N PHE A 18 -4.34 4.98 -14.39
CA PHE A 18 -4.81 4.34 -13.16
C PHE A 18 -4.70 2.82 -13.26
N ALA A 19 -5.16 2.23 -14.37
CA ALA A 19 -5.03 0.80 -14.60
C ALA A 19 -3.56 0.34 -14.62
N ILE A 20 -2.66 1.12 -15.23
CA ILE A 20 -1.21 0.83 -15.23
C ILE A 20 -0.64 0.92 -13.80
N ALA A 21 -0.99 1.95 -13.03
CA ALA A 21 -0.52 2.09 -11.65
C ALA A 21 -1.00 0.92 -10.77
N VAL A 22 -2.26 0.51 -10.91
CA VAL A 22 -2.81 -0.66 -10.22
C VAL A 22 -2.09 -1.94 -10.65
N ALA A 23 -1.84 -2.14 -11.95
CA ALA A 23 -1.13 -3.32 -12.43
C ALA A 23 0.31 -3.40 -11.87
N ILE A 24 1.04 -2.29 -11.86
CA ILE A 24 2.39 -2.22 -11.26
C ILE A 24 2.33 -2.52 -9.77
N ALA A 25 1.37 -1.94 -9.05
CA ALA A 25 1.23 -2.14 -7.62
C ALA A 25 0.87 -3.60 -7.26
N LEU A 26 0.02 -4.26 -8.08
CA LEU A 26 -0.29 -5.69 -7.94
C LEU A 26 0.92 -6.59 -8.19
N VAL A 27 1.73 -6.28 -9.22
CA VAL A 27 2.96 -7.02 -9.50
C VAL A 27 3.95 -6.90 -8.35
N LEU A 28 4.14 -5.69 -7.82
CA LEU A 28 5.01 -5.47 -6.66
C LEU A 28 4.48 -6.15 -5.39
N ALA A 29 3.17 -6.15 -5.16
CA ALA A 29 2.56 -6.88 -4.06
C ALA A 29 2.85 -8.39 -4.18
N GLY A 30 2.70 -8.96 -5.37
CA GLY A 30 3.01 -10.37 -5.63
C GLY A 30 4.49 -10.69 -5.42
N LEU A 31 5.41 -9.84 -5.91
CA LEU A 31 6.84 -10.02 -5.71
C LEU A 31 7.24 -9.93 -4.23
N ALA A 32 6.67 -8.96 -3.50
CA ALA A 32 6.89 -8.81 -2.06
C ALA A 32 6.36 -10.02 -1.27
N ALA A 33 5.22 -10.58 -1.66
CA ALA A 33 4.66 -11.78 -1.05
C ALA A 33 5.55 -13.01 -1.31
N VAL A 34 6.01 -13.22 -2.55
CA VAL A 34 6.92 -14.33 -2.90
C VAL A 34 8.23 -14.23 -2.13
N GLU A 35 8.81 -13.03 -2.02
CA GLU A 35 10.02 -12.83 -1.22
C GLU A 35 9.77 -13.15 0.26
N SER A 36 8.64 -12.70 0.81
CA SER A 36 8.27 -12.97 2.20
C SER A 36 8.14 -14.48 2.45
N ILE A 37 7.53 -15.22 1.51
CA ILE A 37 7.37 -16.68 1.58
C ILE A 37 8.73 -17.38 1.54
N ASN A 38 9.60 -17.02 0.60
CA ASN A 38 10.94 -17.60 0.50
C ASN A 38 11.76 -17.39 1.78
N GLN A 39 11.66 -16.21 2.40
CA GLN A 39 12.33 -15.91 3.66
C GLN A 39 11.74 -16.72 4.83
N PHE A 40 10.43 -16.95 4.84
CA PHE A 40 9.80 -17.81 5.84
C PHE A 40 10.26 -19.26 5.72
N GLU A 41 10.39 -19.79 4.50
CA GLU A 41 10.90 -21.15 4.27
C GLU A 41 12.36 -21.30 4.75
N VAL A 42 13.22 -20.33 4.44
CA VAL A 42 14.65 -20.40 4.78
C VAL A 42 14.93 -20.14 6.25
N ILE A 43 14.28 -19.12 6.85
CA ILE A 43 14.63 -18.66 8.20
C ILE A 43 13.64 -19.22 9.24
N GLY A 44 12.34 -19.22 8.94
CA GLY A 44 11.28 -19.62 9.86
C GLY A 44 11.33 -21.11 10.25
N PHE A 45 11.55 -22.00 9.28
CA PHE A 45 11.68 -23.44 9.58
C PHE A 45 13.01 -23.82 10.22
N ASN A 46 14.11 -23.14 9.86
CA ASN A 46 15.40 -23.40 10.47
C ASN A 46 15.46 -22.95 11.94
N THR A 47 14.78 -21.86 12.30
CA THR A 47 14.66 -21.44 13.71
C THR A 47 13.76 -22.35 14.53
N ALA A 48 12.72 -22.96 13.93
CA ALA A 48 11.89 -23.96 14.61
C ALA A 48 12.65 -25.25 15.00
N ASN A 49 13.77 -25.54 14.34
CA ASN A 49 14.62 -26.71 14.62
C ASN A 49 15.77 -26.42 15.60
N THR A 50 15.83 -25.22 16.16
CA THR A 50 16.82 -24.81 17.17
C THR A 50 16.15 -24.50 18.50
N ASP A 51 16.84 -24.70 19.63
CA ASP A 51 16.37 -24.33 20.98
C ASP A 51 16.21 -22.81 21.19
N ALA A 52 16.37 -22.01 20.14
CA ALA A 52 16.18 -20.56 20.15
C ALA A 52 14.68 -20.24 20.08
N TYR A 53 14.24 -19.22 20.81
CA TYR A 53 12.84 -18.81 20.85
C TYR A 53 12.34 -18.46 19.43
N PRO A 54 11.39 -19.23 18.88
CA PRO A 54 10.86 -18.98 17.54
C PRO A 54 9.92 -17.78 17.59
N TYR A 55 10.33 -16.66 16.99
CA TYR A 55 9.58 -15.39 16.96
C TYR A 55 8.37 -15.46 16.02
N TYR A 56 7.40 -16.34 16.32
CA TYR A 56 6.25 -16.64 15.46
C TYR A 56 5.37 -15.41 15.16
N SER A 57 5.33 -14.41 16.05
CA SER A 57 4.57 -13.19 15.82
C SER A 57 5.08 -12.37 14.63
N SER A 58 6.40 -12.36 14.36
CA SER A 58 7.00 -11.67 13.21
C SER A 58 6.75 -12.38 11.88
N TRP A 59 6.49 -13.69 11.96
CA TRP A 59 6.14 -14.55 10.83
C TRP A 59 4.63 -14.80 10.73
N SER A 60 3.82 -13.98 11.41
CA SER A 60 2.37 -14.00 11.25
C SER A 60 1.95 -13.32 9.95
N CYS A 61 0.77 -13.70 9.44
CA CYS A 61 0.16 -12.97 8.33
C CYS A 61 -0.03 -11.48 8.67
N TYR A 62 -0.38 -11.17 9.93
CA TYR A 62 -0.60 -9.83 10.49
C TYR A 62 0.64 -8.92 10.40
N ALA A 63 1.81 -9.46 10.72
CA ALA A 63 3.05 -8.69 10.61
C ALA A 63 3.45 -8.49 9.14
N ALA A 64 3.39 -9.56 8.33
CA ALA A 64 3.85 -9.54 6.94
C ALA A 64 3.02 -8.61 6.03
N TRP A 65 1.71 -8.48 6.23
CA TRP A 65 0.89 -7.58 5.38
C TRP A 65 1.11 -6.09 5.71
N LEU A 66 1.40 -5.76 6.97
CA LEU A 66 1.60 -4.38 7.44
C LEU A 66 3.01 -3.83 7.21
N GLY A 67 3.94 -4.65 6.73
CA GLY A 67 5.34 -4.21 6.66
C GLY A 67 6.10 -4.41 7.96
N VAL A 68 5.45 -4.98 8.98
CA VAL A 68 5.93 -5.11 10.37
C VAL A 68 6.73 -6.41 10.50
N GLY A 69 7.76 -6.41 11.36
CA GLY A 69 8.62 -7.57 11.56
C GLY A 69 9.47 -7.92 10.34
N ALA A 70 10.09 -6.93 9.70
CA ALA A 70 10.89 -7.08 8.49
C ALA A 70 12.27 -7.77 8.70
N TRP A 71 12.45 -8.50 9.80
CA TRP A 71 13.70 -9.17 10.11
C TRP A 71 13.97 -10.26 9.06
N GLY A 72 15.00 -10.04 8.24
CA GLY A 72 15.39 -10.94 7.15
C GLY A 72 14.70 -10.68 5.80
N ARG A 73 13.74 -9.76 5.70
CA ARG A 73 13.14 -9.35 4.42
C ARG A 73 14.00 -8.27 3.77
N ALA A 74 14.21 -8.32 2.45
CA ALA A 74 15.07 -7.39 1.72
C ALA A 74 14.40 -6.92 0.41
N GLY A 75 15.18 -6.33 -0.50
CA GLY A 75 14.81 -6.20 -1.92
C GLY A 75 13.41 -5.66 -2.25
N PHE A 76 12.55 -6.55 -2.75
CA PHE A 76 11.24 -6.23 -3.31
C PHE A 76 10.21 -5.90 -2.23
N TYR A 77 10.36 -6.46 -1.02
CA TYR A 77 9.50 -6.10 0.11
C TYR A 77 9.62 -4.62 0.46
N TYR A 78 10.84 -4.11 0.65
CA TYR A 78 11.04 -2.69 0.91
C TYR A 78 10.69 -1.83 -0.31
N LEU A 79 10.98 -2.31 -1.52
CA LEU A 79 10.58 -1.63 -2.75
C LEU A 79 9.05 -1.48 -2.85
N PHE A 80 8.29 -2.45 -2.38
CA PHE A 80 6.83 -2.37 -2.35
C PHE A 80 6.36 -1.28 -1.38
N PHE A 81 6.74 -1.34 -0.11
CA PHE A 81 6.27 -0.38 0.91
C PHE A 81 6.76 1.05 0.65
N TYR A 82 8.03 1.23 0.29
CA TYR A 82 8.55 2.56 -0.02
C TYR A 82 8.17 3.03 -1.43
N GLY A 83 8.12 2.12 -2.41
CA GLY A 83 7.77 2.43 -3.80
C GLY A 83 6.30 2.83 -3.96
N MET A 84 5.40 2.33 -3.11
CA MET A 84 4.00 2.75 -3.04
C MET A 84 3.83 4.26 -2.91
N VAL A 85 4.71 4.93 -2.16
CA VAL A 85 4.70 6.40 -2.00
C VAL A 85 4.87 7.12 -3.34
N PHE A 86 5.59 6.51 -4.29
CA PHE A 86 5.81 7.07 -5.62
C PHE A 86 4.75 6.61 -6.64
N ILE A 87 4.26 5.38 -6.52
CA ILE A 87 3.30 4.80 -7.48
C ILE A 87 1.89 5.37 -7.27
N ALA A 88 1.47 5.56 -6.02
CA ALA A 88 0.12 6.02 -5.72
C ALA A 88 -0.18 7.41 -6.33
N PRO A 89 0.70 8.43 -6.23
CA PRO A 89 0.50 9.72 -6.92
C PRO A 89 0.54 9.60 -8.45
N PHE A 90 1.27 8.63 -8.99
CA PHE A 90 1.46 8.47 -10.43
C PHE A 90 0.14 8.18 -11.18
N ALA A 91 -0.81 7.54 -10.50
CA ALA A 91 -2.12 7.14 -11.06
C ALA A 91 -2.90 8.30 -11.70
N TYR A 92 -2.84 9.50 -11.11
CA TYR A 92 -3.58 10.69 -11.61
C TYR A 92 -2.66 11.82 -12.10
N SER A 93 -1.38 11.81 -11.71
CA SER A 93 -0.42 12.86 -12.07
C SER A 93 -0.27 13.03 -13.59
N TRP A 94 -0.19 11.92 -14.33
CA TRP A 94 0.02 11.99 -15.78
C TRP A 94 -1.19 12.56 -16.52
N SER A 95 -2.41 12.18 -16.10
CA SER A 95 -3.65 12.76 -16.64
C SER A 95 -3.69 14.28 -16.41
N SER A 96 -3.29 14.73 -15.22
CA SER A 96 -3.25 16.16 -14.90
C SER A 96 -2.27 16.95 -15.76
N VAL A 97 -1.09 16.39 -16.02
CA VAL A 97 -0.07 17.03 -16.88
C VAL A 97 -0.54 17.11 -18.33
N THR A 98 -1.23 16.07 -18.84
CA THR A 98 -1.76 16.09 -20.21
C THR A 98 -2.78 17.20 -20.43
N GLU A 99 -3.64 17.48 -19.44
CA GLU A 99 -4.61 18.59 -19.51
C GLU A 99 -3.95 19.97 -19.49
N MET A 100 -2.83 20.11 -18.76
CA MET A 100 -2.06 21.35 -18.75
C MET A 100 -1.38 21.58 -20.10
N ARG A 101 -0.84 20.53 -20.72
CA ARG A 101 -0.16 20.62 -22.03
C ARG A 101 -1.13 20.85 -23.19
N SER A 102 -2.34 20.31 -23.14
CA SER A 102 -3.34 20.45 -24.21
C SER A 102 -4.07 21.79 -24.20
N GLY A 103 -3.87 22.64 -23.17
CA GLY A 103 -4.60 23.89 -23.02
C GLY A 103 -6.06 23.71 -22.57
N TYR A 104 -6.51 22.47 -22.30
CA TYR A 104 -7.84 22.18 -21.76
C TYR A 104 -8.11 22.95 -20.46
N TYR A 105 -7.07 23.12 -19.64
CA TYR A 105 -7.07 23.97 -18.45
C TYR A 105 -7.64 25.39 -18.70
N CYS A 106 -7.28 26.03 -19.81
CA CYS A 106 -7.74 27.38 -20.14
C CYS A 106 -9.24 27.44 -20.44
N GLN A 107 -9.79 26.38 -21.03
CA GLN A 107 -11.24 26.28 -21.31
C GLN A 107 -12.06 25.96 -20.05
N GLU A 108 -11.49 25.22 -19.11
CA GLU A 108 -12.21 24.85 -17.88
C GLU A 108 -12.29 26.04 -16.90
N ILE A 109 -11.22 26.85 -16.79
CA ILE A 109 -11.18 28.02 -15.91
C ILE A 109 -12.11 29.16 -16.34
N THR A 110 -12.45 29.27 -17.62
CA THR A 110 -13.45 30.26 -18.06
C THR A 110 -14.88 29.87 -17.66
N ARG A 111 -15.12 28.58 -17.39
CA ARG A 111 -16.45 28.02 -17.06
C ARG A 111 -16.66 27.81 -15.57
N CYS A 112 -15.60 27.74 -14.76
CA CYS A 112 -15.66 27.49 -13.33
C CYS A 112 -14.65 28.34 -12.54
N PRO A 113 -14.97 28.77 -11.31
CA PRO A 113 -14.03 29.50 -10.48
C PRO A 113 -12.81 28.65 -10.13
N ARG A 114 -11.62 29.27 -10.17
CA ARG A 114 -10.31 28.60 -10.04
C ARG A 114 -10.21 27.69 -8.81
N TRP A 115 -10.66 28.15 -7.65
CA TRP A 115 -10.67 27.36 -6.42
C TRP A 115 -11.41 26.04 -6.57
N GLN A 116 -12.59 26.04 -7.20
CA GLN A 116 -13.40 24.83 -7.37
C GLN A 116 -12.70 23.80 -8.27
N TYR A 117 -11.98 24.27 -9.27
CA TYR A 117 -11.20 23.40 -10.16
C TYR A 117 -10.07 22.71 -9.41
N TYR A 118 -9.21 23.47 -8.73
CA TYR A 118 -8.08 22.90 -7.99
C TYR A 118 -8.52 21.97 -6.85
N PHE A 119 -9.57 22.35 -6.12
CA PHE A 119 -10.09 21.52 -5.03
C PHE A 119 -10.69 20.20 -5.54
N SER A 120 -11.42 20.24 -6.66
CA SER A 120 -11.93 19.01 -7.29
C SER A 120 -10.80 18.10 -7.76
N LYS A 121 -9.73 18.69 -8.31
CA LYS A 121 -8.56 17.96 -8.79
C LYS A 121 -7.79 17.30 -7.65
N LEU A 122 -7.64 18.00 -6.52
CA LEU A 122 -7.00 17.49 -5.31
C LEU A 122 -7.79 16.33 -4.70
N ILE A 123 -9.11 16.43 -4.62
CA ILE A 123 -9.95 15.32 -4.14
C ILE A 123 -9.85 14.12 -5.08
N ALA A 124 -9.95 14.34 -6.39
CA ALA A 124 -9.86 13.26 -7.37
C ALA A 124 -8.49 12.55 -7.31
N SER A 125 -7.38 13.32 -7.20
CA SER A 125 -6.05 12.75 -7.05
C SER A 125 -5.89 11.97 -5.76
N PHE A 126 -6.36 12.53 -4.64
CA PHE A 126 -6.31 11.87 -3.34
C PHE A 126 -7.09 10.56 -3.34
N CYS A 127 -8.33 10.56 -3.82
CA CYS A 127 -9.16 9.36 -3.89
C CYS A 127 -8.55 8.29 -4.81
N ALA A 128 -8.00 8.68 -5.96
CA ALA A 128 -7.37 7.74 -6.87
C ALA A 128 -6.10 7.13 -6.26
N SER A 129 -5.21 7.95 -5.69
CA SER A 129 -3.98 7.47 -5.02
C SER A 129 -4.30 6.60 -3.82
N ALA A 130 -5.27 6.99 -2.99
CA ALA A 130 -5.72 6.19 -1.86
C ALA A 130 -6.29 4.84 -2.31
N ALA A 131 -7.06 4.81 -3.41
CA ALA A 131 -7.57 3.57 -3.97
C ALA A 131 -6.45 2.65 -4.49
N VAL A 132 -5.44 3.18 -5.19
CA VAL A 132 -4.30 2.37 -5.63
C VAL A 132 -3.55 1.77 -4.45
N ALA A 133 -3.27 2.58 -3.41
CA ALA A 133 -2.60 2.12 -2.21
C ALA A 133 -3.42 1.04 -1.46
N ALA A 134 -4.73 1.27 -1.32
CA ALA A 134 -5.63 0.31 -0.68
C ALA A 134 -5.71 -1.01 -1.43
N ILE A 135 -5.86 -0.97 -2.76
CA ILE A 135 -5.91 -2.19 -3.60
C ILE A 135 -4.62 -2.99 -3.45
N ALA A 136 -3.47 -2.33 -3.46
CA ALA A 136 -2.18 -3.00 -3.40
C ALA A 136 -1.87 -3.56 -2.00
N LEU A 137 -2.26 -2.88 -0.93
CA LEU A 137 -2.19 -3.41 0.44
C LEU A 137 -3.12 -4.61 0.63
N LEU A 138 -4.37 -4.52 0.15
CA LEU A 138 -5.33 -5.62 0.23
C LEU A 138 -4.87 -6.84 -0.58
N SER A 139 -4.27 -6.64 -1.76
CA SER A 139 -3.72 -7.75 -2.53
C SER A 139 -2.54 -8.40 -1.82
N ASN A 140 -1.64 -7.61 -1.20
CA ASN A 140 -0.54 -8.15 -0.42
C ASN A 140 -1.06 -8.97 0.77
N MET A 141 -2.08 -8.46 1.48
CA MET A 141 -2.74 -9.18 2.57
C MET A 141 -3.32 -10.51 2.10
N ILE A 142 -4.01 -10.55 0.96
CA ILE A 142 -4.58 -11.79 0.41
C ILE A 142 -3.46 -12.79 0.07
N PHE A 143 -2.39 -12.37 -0.61
CA PHE A 143 -1.29 -13.25 -0.97
C PHE A 143 -0.57 -13.84 0.25
N VAL A 144 -0.32 -13.00 1.26
CA VAL A 144 0.31 -13.40 2.51
C VAL A 144 -0.62 -14.31 3.32
N ALA A 145 -1.91 -14.00 3.44
CA ALA A 145 -2.87 -14.80 4.20
C ALA A 145 -3.08 -16.21 3.64
N CYS A 146 -2.84 -16.43 2.34
CA CYS A 146 -2.89 -17.75 1.73
C CYS A 146 -1.76 -18.68 2.16
N TYR A 147 -0.63 -18.15 2.64
CA TYR A 147 0.56 -18.95 2.94
C TYR A 147 0.98 -18.86 4.41
N PHE A 148 0.87 -17.68 5.02
CA PHE A 148 1.28 -17.46 6.39
C PHE A 148 0.19 -17.87 7.39
N PRO A 149 0.55 -18.57 8.48
CA PRO A 149 -0.38 -18.86 9.56
C PRO A 149 -0.82 -17.57 10.27
N ALA A 150 -2.11 -17.52 10.62
CA ALA A 150 -2.71 -16.43 11.39
C ALA A 150 -2.39 -16.57 12.89
N PHE A 151 -1.11 -16.46 13.25
CA PHE A 151 -0.69 -16.38 14.65
C PHE A 151 -1.04 -15.02 15.23
N MET A 152 -1.72 -15.03 16.37
CA MET A 152 -2.04 -13.81 17.10
C MET A 152 -0.75 -13.16 17.61
N PRO A 153 -0.44 -11.91 17.24
CA PRO A 153 0.78 -11.25 17.66
C PRO A 153 0.81 -11.09 19.18
N ASN A 154 1.93 -11.45 19.80
CA ASN A 154 2.12 -11.32 21.23
C ASN A 154 3.02 -10.11 21.55
N ALA A 155 2.68 -9.35 22.60
CA ALA A 155 3.43 -8.17 23.02
C ALA A 155 4.87 -8.50 23.46
N TYR A 156 5.13 -9.74 23.91
CA TYR A 156 6.48 -10.21 24.22
C TYR A 156 7.41 -10.21 22.98
N ASP A 157 6.85 -10.32 21.78
CA ASP A 157 7.60 -10.29 20.52
C ASP A 157 7.69 -8.89 19.91
N SER A 158 7.41 -7.84 20.70
CA SER A 158 7.46 -6.43 20.26
C SER A 158 8.81 -6.03 19.67
N LEU A 159 9.92 -6.55 20.22
CA LEU A 159 11.27 -6.31 19.68
C LEU A 159 11.46 -6.87 18.26
N TYR A 160 10.82 -8.00 17.96
CA TYR A 160 10.95 -8.71 16.69
C TYR A 160 9.92 -8.27 15.66
N THR A 161 8.77 -7.78 16.11
CA THR A 161 7.75 -7.18 15.25
C THR A 161 8.10 -5.72 14.96
N GLY A 162 8.83 -5.05 15.84
CA GLY A 162 9.15 -3.62 15.73
C GLY A 162 7.98 -2.72 16.10
N MET A 163 6.83 -3.28 16.50
CA MET A 163 5.72 -2.53 17.09
C MET A 163 5.95 -2.40 18.59
N THR A 164 6.47 -1.25 19.01
CA THR A 164 6.58 -0.90 20.44
C THR A 164 5.36 -0.10 20.87
N TYR A 165 5.02 -0.08 22.16
CA TYR A 165 3.90 0.72 22.70
C TYR A 165 3.96 2.23 22.40
N SER A 166 5.10 2.74 21.95
CA SER A 166 5.25 4.13 21.47
C SER A 166 4.71 4.36 20.06
N GLU A 167 4.47 3.30 19.30
CA GLU A 167 4.03 3.37 17.90
C GLU A 167 2.51 3.51 17.80
N VAL A 168 2.07 4.23 16.76
CA VAL A 168 0.65 4.51 16.53
C VAL A 168 -0.09 3.20 16.23
N PHE A 169 -1.20 2.97 16.94
CA PHE A 169 -2.04 1.76 16.85
C PHE A 169 -1.40 0.45 17.33
N ALA A 170 -0.28 0.49 18.05
CA ALA A 170 0.31 -0.71 18.66
C ALA A 170 -0.70 -1.44 19.58
N ASP A 171 -1.47 -0.70 20.38
CA ASP A 171 -2.52 -1.28 21.25
C ASP A 171 -3.57 -2.06 20.45
N VAL A 172 -3.96 -1.55 19.28
CA VAL A 172 -4.95 -2.22 18.41
C VAL A 172 -4.34 -3.48 17.80
N PHE A 173 -3.10 -3.43 17.34
CA PHE A 173 -2.41 -4.58 16.75
C PHE A 173 -2.29 -5.78 17.70
N TYR A 174 -2.02 -5.53 18.99
CA TYR A 174 -1.91 -6.62 19.97
C TYR A 174 -3.25 -7.05 20.59
N SER A 175 -4.25 -6.16 20.62
CA SER A 175 -5.56 -6.48 21.20
C SER A 175 -6.57 -7.03 20.19
N ASN A 176 -6.53 -6.55 18.94
CA ASN A 176 -7.47 -6.88 17.86
C ASN A 176 -6.73 -6.88 16.50
N PRO A 177 -5.90 -7.91 16.22
CA PRO A 177 -5.09 -8.02 15.01
C PRO A 177 -5.89 -8.22 13.71
#